data_AF-A0A3C1UGR1-F1
#
_entry.id   AF-A0A3C1UGR1-F1
#
_cell.length_a   1.000
_cell.length_b   1.000
_cell.length_c   1.000
_cell.angle_alpha   90.00
_cell.angle_beta   90.00
_cell.angle_gamma   90.00
#
_symmetry.space_group_name_H-M   'P 1'
#
loop_
_entity.id
_entity.type
_entity.pdbx_description
1 polymer ?
#
loop_
_entity_poly.entity_id
_entity_poly.type
_entity_poly.pdbx_seq_one_letter_code
_entity_poly.pdbx_strand_id
1 'polypeptide(L)'
;NIPARVICLVIMTSEIPIKNKNNWASRGNIKLNDFFRAASNLKLRITQPNTGSSHFAIRRPDVPTNGLESLITNIYEGMSKQAKGDVIKKLLQYGIEEKKLWKELGK
;
A
#
# COMPACT_ATOMS: atom_id res chain seq x y z
N ASN A 1 5.67 31.96 -16.16
CA ASN A 1 4.39 31.82 -15.44
C ASN A 1 3.73 30.54 -15.93
N ILE A 2 4.11 29.40 -15.35
CA ILE A 2 3.59 28.09 -15.78
C ILE A 2 2.28 27.87 -15.01
N PRO A 3 1.14 27.64 -15.67
CA PRO A 3 -0.14 27.49 -15.00
C PRO A 3 -0.10 26.30 -14.05
N ALA A 4 -0.53 26.51 -12.80
CA ALA A 4 -0.56 25.52 -11.71
C ALA A 4 -1.28 24.20 -12.06
N ARG A 5 -2.09 24.18 -13.13
CA ARG A 5 -2.75 22.99 -13.66
C ARG A 5 -1.80 21.98 -14.31
N VAL A 6 -0.61 22.39 -14.77
CA VAL A 6 0.35 21.48 -15.42
C VAL A 6 1.18 20.70 -14.39
N ILE A 7 1.29 21.19 -13.15
CA ILE A 7 2.03 20.51 -12.08
C ILE A 7 1.28 19.24 -11.61
N CYS A 8 -0.04 19.19 -11.75
CA CYS A 8 -0.86 18.08 -11.28
C CYS A 8 -0.83 16.84 -12.21
N LEU A 9 -0.44 16.99 -13.48
CA LEU A 9 -0.51 15.90 -14.46
C LEU A 9 0.80 15.10 -14.60
N VAL A 10 1.91 15.60 -14.05
CA VAL A 10 3.23 14.95 -14.19
C VAL A 10 3.48 13.87 -13.12
N ILE A 11 2.64 13.76 -12.08
CA ILE A 11 2.74 12.71 -11.05
C ILE A 11 1.83 11.52 -11.40
N MET A 12 1.86 11.03 -12.64
CA MET A 12 1.15 9.79 -13.00
C MET A 12 2.08 8.62 -13.32
N THR A 13 3.40 8.79 -13.30
CA THR A 13 4.35 7.69 -13.58
C THR A 13 5.67 7.73 -12.79
N SER A 14 5.94 8.75 -11.98
CA SER A 14 7.14 8.76 -11.15
C SER A 14 6.99 7.76 -10.00
N GLU A 15 7.57 6.56 -10.17
CA GLU A 15 7.72 5.61 -9.06
C GLU A 15 8.24 6.36 -7.84
N ILE A 16 7.51 6.33 -6.72
CA ILE A 16 7.98 6.97 -5.48
C ILE A 16 9.30 6.27 -5.11
N PRO A 17 10.43 7.00 -5.10
CA PRO A 17 11.71 6.39 -4.84
C PRO A 17 11.74 5.92 -3.39
N ILE A 18 11.97 4.61 -3.20
CA ILE A 18 12.14 4.02 -1.86
C ILE A 18 13.45 4.53 -1.27
N LYS A 19 13.38 5.26 -0.16
CA LYS A 19 14.56 5.87 0.48
C LYS A 19 15.30 4.86 1.36
N ASN A 20 14.59 4.03 2.12
CA ASN A 20 15.19 3.06 3.03
C ASN A 20 15.54 1.76 2.31
N LYS A 21 16.76 1.69 1.76
CA LYS A 21 17.26 0.53 1.00
C LYS A 21 17.37 -0.74 1.84
N ASN A 22 17.64 -0.64 3.14
CA ASN A 22 17.77 -1.81 4.03
C ASN A 22 16.40 -2.49 4.23
N ASN A 23 15.37 -1.70 4.52
CA ASN A 23 14.01 -2.21 4.67
C ASN A 23 13.45 -2.69 3.33
N TRP A 24 13.81 -2.01 2.24
CA TRP A 24 13.48 -2.49 0.90
C TRP A 24 14.09 -3.85 0.59
N ALA A 25 15.35 -4.08 0.95
CA ALA A 25 16.03 -5.36 0.72
C ALA A 25 15.36 -6.50 1.50
N SER A 26 14.86 -6.21 2.72
CA SER A 26 14.20 -7.18 3.61
C SER A 26 12.69 -7.35 3.38
N ARG A 27 12.10 -6.64 2.39
CA ARG A 27 10.65 -6.70 2.10
C ARG A 27 10.08 -8.10 1.85
N GLY A 28 10.92 -9.05 1.42
CA GLY A 28 10.51 -10.45 1.23
C GLY A 28 10.06 -11.13 2.53
N ASN A 29 10.57 -10.65 3.67
CA ASN A 29 10.34 -11.19 5.01
C ASN A 29 9.12 -10.58 5.72
N ILE A 30 8.31 -9.78 5.01
CA ILE A 30 7.05 -9.25 5.53
C ILE A 30 5.99 -10.33 5.36
N LYS A 31 5.28 -10.66 6.44
CA LYS A 31 4.20 -11.66 6.44
C LYS A 31 2.86 -10.98 6.19
N LEU A 32 1.85 -11.76 5.80
CA LEU A 32 0.48 -11.25 5.63
C LEU A 32 -0.03 -10.54 6.90
N ASN A 33 0.25 -11.11 8.08
CA ASN A 33 -0.14 -10.52 9.36
C ASN A 33 0.52 -9.17 9.65
N ASP A 34 1.73 -8.92 9.12
CA ASP A 34 2.37 -7.61 9.24
C ASP A 34 1.60 -6.53 8.45
N PHE A 35 1.04 -6.89 7.29
CA PHE A 35 0.17 -5.99 6.54
C PHE A 35 -1.17 -5.74 7.24
N PHE A 36 -1.77 -6.77 7.85
CA PHE A 36 -2.97 -6.59 8.68
C PHE A 36 -2.74 -5.61 9.83
N ARG A 37 -1.65 -5.82 10.59
CA ARG A 37 -1.24 -4.91 11.67
C ARG A 37 -1.02 -3.50 11.15
N ALA A 38 -0.27 -3.35 10.05
CA ALA A 38 0.05 -2.05 9.50
C ALA A 38 -1.20 -1.31 9.02
N ALA A 39 -2.10 -1.97 8.28
CA ALA A 39 -3.34 -1.36 7.82
C ALA A 39 -4.24 -0.94 9.01
N SER A 40 -4.35 -1.76 10.06
CA SER A 40 -5.09 -1.40 11.28
C SER A 40 -4.51 -0.13 11.95
N ASN A 41 -3.20 -0.09 12.19
CA ASN A 41 -2.53 1.03 12.84
C ASN A 41 -2.55 2.32 12.00
N LEU A 42 -2.56 2.17 10.67
CA LEU A 42 -2.69 3.26 9.70
C LEU A 42 -4.15 3.67 9.47
N LYS A 43 -5.11 3.07 10.19
CA LYS A 43 -6.56 3.32 10.07
C LYS A 43 -7.10 3.08 8.66
N LEU A 44 -6.52 2.13 7.93
CA LEU A 44 -7.01 1.67 6.64
C LEU A 44 -8.08 0.60 6.84
N ARG A 45 -9.01 0.50 5.88
CA ARG A 45 -10.01 -0.56 5.87
C ARG A 45 -9.42 -1.81 5.24
N ILE A 46 -9.79 -2.98 5.77
CA ILE A 46 -9.45 -4.27 5.16
C ILE A 46 -10.75 -5.02 4.94
N THR A 47 -10.94 -5.55 3.73
CA THR A 47 -12.15 -6.31 3.36
C THR A 47 -11.77 -7.53 2.58
N GLN A 48 -12.53 -8.62 2.71
CA GLN A 48 -12.37 -9.81 1.91
C GLN A 48 -13.48 -9.85 0.84
N PRO A 49 -13.15 -9.97 -0.46
CA PRO A 49 -14.15 -10.13 -1.51
C PRO A 49 -14.69 -11.56 -1.47
N ASN A 50 -15.90 -11.72 -0.92
CA ASN A 50 -16.69 -12.95 -0.80
C ASN A 50 -16.04 -14.12 -0.04
N THR A 51 -16.90 -15.01 0.47
CA THR A 51 -16.51 -16.21 1.21
C THR A 51 -15.67 -17.14 0.33
N GLY A 52 -14.44 -17.46 0.74
CA GLY A 52 -13.54 -18.38 0.03
C GLY A 52 -12.38 -17.73 -0.73
N SER A 53 -12.30 -16.40 -0.80
CA SER A 53 -11.13 -15.74 -1.40
C SER A 53 -9.92 -15.76 -0.46
N SER A 54 -8.75 -16.17 -0.95
CA SER A 54 -7.47 -16.08 -0.24
C SER A 54 -6.87 -14.65 -0.22
N HIS A 55 -7.56 -13.69 -0.84
CA HIS A 55 -7.10 -12.33 -1.01
C HIS A 55 -7.89 -11.37 -0.11
N PHE A 56 -7.18 -10.37 0.41
CA PHE A 56 -7.74 -9.28 1.20
C PHE A 56 -7.43 -7.96 0.49
N ALA A 57 -8.42 -7.08 0.41
CA ALA A 57 -8.28 -5.75 -0.15
C ALA A 57 -7.99 -4.75 0.97
N ILE A 58 -6.89 -4.00 0.85
CA ILE A 58 -6.63 -2.80 1.64
C ILE A 58 -7.31 -1.63 0.94
N ARG A 59 -8.10 -0.87 1.70
CA ARG A 59 -9.00 0.16 1.20
C ARG A 59 -8.87 1.47 1.94
N ARG A 60 -9.20 2.53 1.21
CA ARG A 60 -9.36 3.90 1.69
C ARG A 60 -10.45 3.95 2.78
N PRO A 61 -10.18 4.52 3.96
CA PRO A 61 -11.17 4.62 5.03
C PRO A 61 -12.23 5.69 4.78
N ASP A 62 -11.90 6.72 4.00
CA ASP A 62 -12.76 7.87 3.66
C ASP A 62 -13.83 7.53 2.61
N VAL A 63 -13.72 6.39 1.95
CA VAL A 63 -14.69 5.95 0.93
C VAL A 63 -15.47 4.76 1.48
N PRO A 64 -16.79 4.91 1.74
CA PRO A 64 -17.57 3.91 2.47
C PRO A 64 -17.92 2.67 1.64
N THR A 65 -17.70 2.70 0.33
CA THR A 65 -17.99 1.59 -0.58
C THR A 65 -16.87 0.55 -0.62
N ASN A 66 -17.17 -0.63 -1.17
CA ASN A 66 -16.18 -1.66 -1.48
C ASN A 66 -15.86 -1.71 -2.99
N GLY A 67 -16.17 -0.65 -3.74
CA GLY A 67 -15.88 -0.56 -5.17
C GLY A 67 -14.40 -0.32 -5.46
N LEU A 68 -14.04 -0.22 -6.73
CA LEU A 68 -12.65 0.01 -7.18
C LEU A 68 -12.11 1.36 -6.69
N GLU A 69 -12.99 2.34 -6.51
CA GLU A 69 -12.67 3.66 -5.99
C GLU A 69 -12.06 3.60 -4.59
N SER A 70 -12.46 2.66 -3.73
CA SER A 70 -11.87 2.55 -2.38
C SER A 70 -10.63 1.65 -2.35
N LEU A 71 -10.33 0.91 -3.42
CA LEU A 71 -9.22 -0.04 -3.45
C LEU A 71 -7.86 0.68 -3.52
N ILE A 72 -6.96 0.33 -2.59
CA ILE A 72 -5.55 0.75 -2.67
C ILE A 72 -4.73 -0.39 -3.28
N THR A 73 -4.82 -1.59 -2.70
CA THR A 73 -4.10 -2.78 -3.17
C THR A 73 -4.68 -4.05 -2.54
N ASN A 74 -4.25 -5.22 -3.03
CA ASN A 74 -4.61 -6.52 -2.49
C ASN A 74 -3.39 -7.18 -1.83
N ILE A 75 -3.63 -7.92 -0.76
CA ILE A 75 -2.66 -8.75 -0.04
C ILE A 75 -3.20 -10.17 0.07
N TYR A 76 -2.31 -11.15 0.06
CA TYR A 76 -2.67 -12.57 0.21
C TYR A 76 -1.51 -13.36 0.80
N GLU A 77 -1.81 -14.57 1.27
CA GLU A 77 -0.78 -15.44 1.87
C GLU A 77 0.19 -15.94 0.78
N GLY A 78 1.48 -16.06 1.11
CA GLY A 78 2.48 -16.56 0.14
C GLY A 78 2.92 -15.54 -0.93
N MET A 79 2.61 -14.25 -0.80
CA MET A 79 3.09 -13.22 -1.74
C MET A 79 4.62 -13.27 -1.96
N SER A 80 5.03 -13.12 -3.22
CA SER A 80 6.44 -13.04 -3.61
C SER A 80 7.10 -11.74 -3.09
N LYS A 81 8.44 -11.69 -3.06
CA LYS A 81 9.19 -10.48 -2.72
C LYS A 81 8.87 -9.29 -3.64
N GLN A 82 8.52 -9.56 -4.89
CA GLN A 82 8.11 -8.54 -5.85
C GLN A 82 6.71 -8.03 -5.53
N ALA A 83 5.73 -8.92 -5.36
CA ALA A 83 4.35 -8.56 -5.02
C ALA A 83 4.27 -7.73 -3.72
N LYS A 84 5.06 -8.10 -2.70
CA LYS A 84 5.20 -7.30 -1.46
C LYS A 84 5.74 -5.89 -1.72
N GLY A 85 6.69 -5.77 -2.64
CA GLY A 85 7.22 -4.48 -3.09
C GLY A 85 6.16 -3.62 -3.78
N ASP A 86 5.32 -4.23 -4.61
CA ASP A 86 4.24 -3.53 -5.31
C ASP A 86 3.16 -3.03 -4.34
N VAL A 87 2.81 -3.84 -3.33
CA VAL A 87 1.93 -3.43 -2.22
C VAL A 87 2.51 -2.22 -1.49
N ILE A 88 3.79 -2.25 -1.11
CA ILE A 88 4.46 -1.13 -0.44
C ILE A 88 4.41 0.13 -1.33
N LYS A 89 4.78 0.01 -2.61
CA LYS A 89 4.72 1.13 -3.56
C LYS A 89 3.31 1.73 -3.65
N LYS A 90 2.26 0.89 -3.70
CA LYS A 90 0.87 1.35 -3.73
C LYS A 90 0.46 2.10 -2.46
N LEU A 91 0.90 1.63 -1.29
CA LEU A 91 0.66 2.30 -0.01
C LEU A 91 1.38 3.66 0.07
N LEU A 92 2.61 3.75 -0.46
CA LEU A 92 3.33 5.02 -0.56
C LEU A 92 2.65 5.97 -1.56
N GLN A 93 2.20 5.45 -2.70
CA GLN A 93 1.46 6.22 -3.73
C GLN A 93 0.14 6.76 -3.20
N TYR A 94 -0.51 6.02 -2.31
CA TYR A 94 -1.69 6.51 -1.60
C TYR A 94 -1.38 7.69 -0.66
N GLY A 95 -0.13 7.86 -0.23
CA GLY A 95 0.31 8.99 0.59
C GLY A 95 0.77 8.62 2.00
N ILE A 96 0.99 7.33 2.28
CA ILE A 96 1.54 6.91 3.58
C ILE A 96 3.03 7.28 3.63
N GLU A 97 3.43 7.96 4.70
CA GLU A 97 4.84 8.29 4.94
C GLU A 97 5.70 7.02 5.04
N GLU A 98 6.79 6.96 4.27
CA GLU A 98 7.63 5.76 4.18
C GLU A 98 8.16 5.29 5.53
N LYS A 99 8.67 6.21 6.36
CA LYS A 99 9.19 5.88 7.70
C LYS A 99 8.10 5.25 8.58
N LYS A 100 6.89 5.80 8.52
CA LYS A 100 5.74 5.29 9.27
C LYS A 100 5.34 3.91 8.76
N LEU A 101 5.24 3.72 7.45
CA LEU A 101 4.89 2.44 6.85
C LEU A 101 5.84 1.33 7.29
N TRP A 102 7.16 1.57 7.22
CA TRP A 102 8.14 0.57 7.65
C TRP A 102 8.00 0.19 9.13
N LYS A 103 7.85 1.19 10.00
CA LYS A 103 7.63 0.97 11.43
C LYS A 103 6.43 0.06 11.68
N GLU A 104 5.30 0.33 11.02
CA GLU A 104 4.08 -0.47 11.22
C GLU A 104 4.20 -1.89 10.64
N LEU A 105 4.97 -2.05 9.56
CA LEU A 105 5.36 -3.35 9.00
C LEU A 105 6.38 -4.12 9.87
N GLY A 106 6.86 -3.53 10.97
CA GLY A 106 7.84 -4.13 11.87
C GLY A 106 9.25 -4.20 11.26
N LYS A 107 9.61 -3.19 10.47
CA LYS A 107 10.92 -3.01 9.83
C LYS A 107 11.56 -1.69 10.24
#